data_AF-A0A812KB54-F1
#
_entry.id   AF-A0A812KB54-F1
#
_cell.length_a   1.000
_cell.length_b   1.000
_cell.length_c   1.000
_cell.angle_alpha   90.00
_cell.angle_beta   90.00
_cell.angle_gamma   90.00
#
_symmetry.space_group_name_H-M   'P 1'
#
loop_
_entity.id
_entity.type
_entity.pdbx_description
1 polymer ?
#
loop_
_entity_poly.entity_id
_entity_poly.type
_entity_poly.pdbx_seq_one_letter_code
_entity_poly.pdbx_strand_id
1 'polypeptide(L)'
;MKALLLYSQALWSLDLIPAEDLDTSWFTDMRGALLENRAQAELDLRCWSAAEEDCSAVLQLDSQAAIARFRRASARQQLGREEEALKDVVLVLEARPDDQVVQGFKDELVQEVVAKVRRDLKTIEDPGRRRKKLKAYQLKYHPDKNGGCATSAEVFRGIQSCGAL
;
A
#
# COMPACT_ATOMS: atom_id res chain seq x y z
N MET A 1 -14.18 -8.20 16.76
CA MET A 1 -15.21 -7.22 17.15
C MET A 1 -14.95 -6.54 18.50
N LYS A 2 -14.78 -7.27 19.63
CA LYS A 2 -14.53 -6.62 20.94
C LYS A 2 -13.30 -5.69 20.97
N ALA A 3 -12.20 -6.11 20.33
CA ALA A 3 -10.98 -5.29 20.25
C ALA A 3 -11.18 -3.99 19.46
N LEU A 4 -11.86 -4.04 18.30
CA LEU A 4 -12.17 -2.86 17.49
C LEU A 4 -12.97 -1.82 18.27
N LEU A 5 -13.98 -2.26 19.03
CA LEU A 5 -14.78 -1.36 19.87
C LEU A 5 -13.93 -0.68 20.95
N LEU A 6 -13.02 -1.42 21.59
CA LEU A 6 -12.13 -0.88 22.61
C LEU A 6 -11.18 0.17 22.04
N TYR A 7 -10.57 -0.09 20.88
CA TYR A 7 -9.66 0.88 20.24
C TYR A 7 -10.40 2.14 19.79
N SER A 8 -11.57 2.00 19.20
CA SER A 8 -12.40 3.15 18.80
C SER A 8 -12.85 3.98 20.00
N GLN A 9 -13.24 3.34 21.11
CA GLN A 9 -13.60 4.04 22.33
C GLN A 9 -12.38 4.77 22.93
N ALA A 10 -11.22 4.13 22.97
CA ALA A 10 -9.99 4.73 23.47
C ALA A 10 -9.57 5.95 22.63
N LEU A 11 -9.63 5.86 21.29
CA LEU A 11 -9.33 6.98 20.40
C LEU A 11 -10.32 8.13 20.58
N TRP A 12 -11.62 7.83 20.69
CA TRP A 12 -12.63 8.85 20.98
C TRP A 12 -12.38 9.55 22.32
N SER A 13 -12.03 8.79 23.37
CA SER A 13 -11.69 9.38 24.67
C SER A 13 -10.44 10.25 24.61
N LEU A 14 -9.43 9.88 23.80
CA LEU A 14 -8.26 10.72 23.58
C LEU A 14 -8.62 12.01 22.85
N ASP A 15 -9.46 11.95 21.80
CA ASP A 15 -9.90 13.13 21.04
C ASP A 15 -10.65 14.19 21.88
N LEU A 16 -11.19 13.79 23.03
CA LEU A 16 -11.87 14.70 23.97
C LEU A 16 -10.93 15.46 24.89
N ILE A 17 -9.66 15.08 24.96
CA ILE A 17 -8.69 15.76 25.83
C ILE A 17 -8.14 16.99 25.09
N PRO A 18 -8.34 18.21 25.63
CA PRO A 18 -7.85 19.42 24.99
C PRO A 18 -6.31 19.44 24.95
N ALA A 19 -5.76 19.95 23.85
CA ALA A 19 -4.31 19.94 23.58
C ALA A 19 -3.46 20.72 24.60
N GLU A 20 -4.10 21.62 25.36
CA GLU A 20 -3.47 22.47 26.38
C GLU A 20 -3.06 21.70 27.64
N ASP A 21 -3.66 20.54 27.89
CA ASP A 21 -3.48 19.75 29.12
C ASP A 21 -2.49 18.58 28.97
N LEU A 22 -1.80 18.46 27.83
CA LEU A 22 -1.08 17.23 27.46
C LEU A 22 0.42 17.45 27.17
N ASP A 23 1.25 16.54 27.69
CA ASP A 23 2.55 16.26 27.09
C ASP A 23 2.30 15.66 25.70
N THR A 24 2.53 16.48 24.67
CA THR A 24 2.20 16.17 23.29
C THR A 24 2.90 14.91 22.78
N SER A 25 4.10 14.59 23.28
CA SER A 25 4.86 13.43 22.85
C SER A 25 4.21 12.11 23.27
N TRP A 26 3.87 11.96 24.56
CA TRP A 26 3.23 10.74 25.05
C TRP A 26 1.87 10.51 24.40
N PHE A 27 1.10 11.59 24.20
CA PHE A 27 -0.21 11.50 23.58
C PHE A 27 -0.13 11.07 22.11
N THR A 28 0.83 11.59 21.34
CA THR A 28 1.04 11.16 19.95
C THR A 28 1.47 9.70 19.86
N ASP A 29 2.32 9.24 20.77
CA ASP A 29 2.78 7.84 20.81
C ASP A 29 1.63 6.89 21.15
N MET A 30 0.82 7.21 22.17
CA MET A 30 -0.35 6.41 22.52
C MET A 30 -1.37 6.39 21.38
N ARG A 31 -1.65 7.54 20.76
CA ARG A 31 -2.56 7.64 19.61
C ARG A 31 -2.07 6.78 18.45
N GLY A 32 -0.78 6.86 18.12
CA GLY A 32 -0.16 6.04 17.08
C GLY A 32 -0.35 4.55 17.35
N ALA A 33 -0.04 4.08 18.56
CA ALA A 33 -0.19 2.68 18.94
C ALA A 33 -1.65 2.19 18.87
N LEU A 34 -2.62 3.02 19.28
CA LEU A 34 -4.04 2.67 19.21
C LEU A 34 -4.53 2.58 17.77
N LEU A 35 -4.16 3.52 16.90
CA LEU A 35 -4.48 3.49 15.47
C LEU A 35 -3.84 2.27 14.79
N GLU A 36 -2.58 1.95 15.09
CA GLU A 36 -1.93 0.76 14.52
C GLU A 36 -2.66 -0.53 14.91
N ASN A 37 -3.03 -0.66 16.18
CA ASN A 37 -3.76 -1.83 16.66
C ASN A 37 -5.19 -1.91 16.11
N ARG A 38 -5.85 -0.74 15.94
CA ARG A 38 -7.16 -0.66 15.30
C ARG A 38 -7.09 -1.07 13.84
N ALA A 39 -6.11 -0.56 13.09
CA ALA A 39 -5.87 -0.94 11.70
C ALA A 39 -5.65 -2.45 11.55
N GLN A 40 -4.89 -3.09 12.45
CA GLN A 40 -4.72 -4.55 12.42
C GLN A 40 -6.05 -5.28 12.63
N ALA A 41 -6.84 -4.86 13.61
CA ALA A 41 -8.16 -5.46 13.86
C ALA A 41 -9.11 -5.26 12.67
N GLU A 42 -9.02 -4.12 11.97
CA GLU A 42 -9.79 -3.83 10.77
C GLU A 42 -9.34 -4.68 9.57
N LEU A 43 -8.03 -4.91 9.41
CA LEU A 43 -7.50 -5.87 8.42
C LEU A 43 -8.07 -7.28 8.68
N ASP A 44 -8.04 -7.74 9.93
CA ASP A 44 -8.58 -9.06 10.29
C ASP A 44 -10.09 -9.18 10.02
N LEU A 45 -10.82 -8.06 10.14
CA LEU A 45 -12.26 -7.96 9.87
C LEU A 45 -12.58 -7.63 8.40
N ARG A 46 -11.56 -7.50 7.53
CA ARG A 46 -11.71 -7.13 6.11
C ARG A 46 -12.29 -5.73 5.87
N CYS A 47 -12.14 -4.84 6.85
CA CYS A 47 -12.51 -3.43 6.77
C CYS A 47 -11.38 -2.62 6.13
N TRP A 48 -11.03 -2.94 4.88
CA TRP A 48 -9.80 -2.45 4.24
C TRP A 48 -9.71 -0.92 4.13
N SER A 49 -10.82 -0.24 3.85
CA SER A 49 -10.84 1.23 3.74
C SER A 49 -10.51 1.90 5.07
N ALA A 50 -11.10 1.42 6.17
CA ALA A 50 -10.84 1.95 7.50
C ALA A 50 -9.38 1.69 7.91
N ALA A 51 -8.87 0.49 7.61
CA ALA A 51 -7.48 0.16 7.90
C ALA A 51 -6.48 1.06 7.14
N GLU A 52 -6.80 1.43 5.89
CA GLU A 52 -6.01 2.39 5.11
C GLU A 52 -6.02 3.79 5.74
N GLU A 53 -7.17 4.25 6.22
CA GLU A 53 -7.34 5.55 6.88
C GLU A 53 -6.53 5.61 8.19
N ASP A 54 -6.64 4.58 9.02
CA ASP A 54 -5.90 4.49 10.29
C ASP A 54 -4.40 4.46 10.08
N CYS A 55 -3.92 3.63 9.15
CA CYS A 55 -2.49 3.61 8.82
C CYS A 55 -2.02 4.96 8.26
N SER A 56 -2.87 5.66 7.50
CA SER A 56 -2.54 6.99 6.98
C SER A 56 -2.48 8.03 8.09
N ALA A 57 -3.35 7.94 9.10
CA ALA A 57 -3.29 8.78 10.30
C ALA A 57 -2.00 8.52 11.10
N VAL A 58 -1.60 7.26 11.28
CA VAL A 58 -0.30 6.92 11.91
C VAL A 58 0.85 7.55 11.14
N LEU A 59 0.84 7.47 9.80
CA LEU A 59 1.91 8.03 8.96
C LEU A 59 1.96 9.56 8.95
N GLN A 60 0.88 10.24 9.35
CA GLN A 60 0.90 11.69 9.59
C GLN A 60 1.57 12.03 10.93
N LEU A 61 1.47 11.14 11.93
CA LEU A 61 2.13 11.29 13.22
C LEU A 61 3.61 10.92 13.13
N ASP A 62 3.89 9.75 12.55
CA ASP A 62 5.24 9.24 12.29
C ASP A 62 5.37 8.75 10.84
N SER A 63 6.02 9.58 10.01
CA SER A 63 6.28 9.25 8.61
C SER A 63 7.18 8.01 8.42
N GLN A 64 7.91 7.57 9.45
CA GLN A 64 8.84 6.44 9.41
C GLN A 64 8.23 5.14 9.96
N ALA A 65 6.96 5.14 10.35
CA ALA A 65 6.26 3.96 10.86
C ALA A 65 6.13 2.86 9.78
N ALA A 66 7.14 1.99 9.70
CA ALA A 66 7.23 0.92 8.71
C ALA A 66 6.09 -0.10 8.83
N ILE A 67 5.64 -0.39 10.05
CA ILE A 67 4.54 -1.33 10.33
C ILE A 67 3.23 -0.77 9.79
N ALA A 68 2.87 0.48 10.14
CA ALA A 68 1.70 1.14 9.60
C ALA A 68 1.74 1.22 8.06
N ARG A 69 2.90 1.52 7.48
CA ARG A 69 3.06 1.56 6.02
C ARG A 69 2.84 0.21 5.35
N PHE A 70 3.37 -0.88 5.93
CA PHE A 70 3.15 -2.23 5.44
C PHE A 70 1.67 -2.67 5.56
N ARG A 71 1.02 -2.34 6.68
CA ARG A 71 -0.42 -2.59 6.87
C ARG A 71 -1.27 -1.81 5.87
N ARG A 72 -0.91 -0.56 5.58
CA ARG A 72 -1.57 0.23 4.53
C ARG A 72 -1.43 -0.41 3.16
N ALA A 73 -0.25 -0.93 2.83
CA ALA A 73 -0.04 -1.65 1.58
C ALA A 73 -0.91 -2.92 1.48
N SER A 74 -1.04 -3.66 2.58
CA SER A 74 -1.89 -4.84 2.68
C SER A 74 -3.37 -4.49 2.46
N ALA A 75 -3.86 -3.41 3.10
CA ALA A 75 -5.22 -2.90 2.88
C ALA A 75 -5.45 -2.49 1.41
N ARG A 76 -4.50 -1.77 0.81
CA ARG A 76 -4.56 -1.30 -0.57
C ARG A 76 -4.58 -2.43 -1.59
N GLN A 77 -3.84 -3.50 -1.36
CA GLN A 77 -3.91 -4.70 -2.18
C GLN A 77 -5.34 -5.24 -2.22
N GLN A 78 -5.98 -5.40 -1.06
CA GLN A 78 -7.35 -5.91 -0.97
C GLN A 78 -8.39 -4.97 -1.58
N LEU A 79 -8.10 -3.66 -1.64
CA LEU A 79 -8.92 -2.66 -2.33
C LEU A 79 -8.69 -2.60 -3.85
N GLY A 80 -7.77 -3.41 -4.39
CA GLY A 80 -7.43 -3.39 -5.82
C GLY A 80 -6.56 -2.20 -6.23
N ARG A 81 -5.87 -1.57 -5.27
CA ARG A 81 -4.97 -0.41 -5.46
C ARG A 81 -3.51 -0.86 -5.42
N GLU A 82 -3.14 -1.83 -6.25
CA GLU A 82 -1.80 -2.45 -6.19
C GLU A 82 -0.67 -1.46 -6.50
N GLU A 83 -0.91 -0.47 -7.35
CA GLU A 83 0.09 0.56 -7.67
C GLU A 83 0.44 1.42 -6.45
N GLU A 84 -0.53 1.71 -5.58
CA GLU A 84 -0.30 2.44 -4.34
C GLU A 84 0.33 1.55 -3.27
N ALA A 85 -0.10 0.27 -3.20
CA ALA A 85 0.51 -0.72 -2.32
C ALA A 85 2.01 -0.92 -2.64
N LEU A 86 2.37 -1.01 -3.93
CA LEU A 86 3.76 -1.15 -4.36
C LEU A 86 4.64 0.04 -3.92
N LYS A 87 4.11 1.26 -3.96
CA LYS A 87 4.84 2.45 -3.48
C LYS A 87 5.11 2.36 -1.98
N ASP A 88 4.12 1.95 -1.21
CA ASP A 88 4.25 1.81 0.24
C ASP A 88 5.29 0.74 0.61
N VAL A 89 5.27 -0.40 -0.08
CA VAL A 89 6.20 -1.51 0.13
C VAL A 89 7.63 -1.13 -0.22
N VAL A 90 7.85 -0.36 -1.30
CA VAL A 90 9.18 0.15 -1.66
C VAL A 90 9.77 1.00 -0.56
N LEU A 91 8.99 1.94 -0.02
CA LEU A 91 9.46 2.81 1.06
C LEU A 91 9.78 2.00 2.33
N VAL A 92 9.05 0.92 2.60
CA VAL A 92 9.40 0.00 3.71
C VAL A 92 10.73 -0.70 3.44
N LEU A 93 10.98 -1.15 2.20
CA LEU A 93 12.24 -1.79 1.82
C LEU A 93 13.42 -0.83 1.72
N GLU A 94 13.20 0.45 1.43
CA GLU A 94 14.24 1.48 1.52
C GLU A 94 14.74 1.62 2.96
N ALA A 95 13.84 1.53 3.94
CA ALA A 95 14.19 1.55 5.37
C ALA A 95 14.73 0.19 5.86
N ARG A 96 14.24 -0.92 5.30
CA ARG A 96 14.59 -2.30 5.70
C ARG A 96 14.81 -3.20 4.47
N PRO A 97 15.98 -3.10 3.80
CA PRO A 97 16.23 -3.80 2.54
C PRO A 97 16.18 -5.33 2.64
N ASP A 98 16.55 -5.88 3.80
CA ASP A 98 16.69 -7.32 4.04
C ASP A 98 15.41 -7.98 4.59
N ASP A 99 14.29 -7.26 4.62
CA ASP A 99 13.01 -7.83 5.07
C ASP A 99 12.41 -8.74 4.00
N GLN A 100 12.68 -10.05 4.11
CA GLN A 100 12.21 -11.06 3.17
C GLN A 100 10.69 -11.15 3.06
N VAL A 101 9.96 -10.83 4.14
CA VAL A 101 8.49 -10.85 4.14
C VAL A 101 7.99 -9.73 3.22
N VAL A 102 8.56 -8.54 3.37
CA VAL A 102 8.20 -7.37 2.56
C VAL A 102 8.64 -7.55 1.10
N GLN A 103 9.79 -8.18 0.84
CA GLN A 103 10.22 -8.52 -0.51
C GLN A 103 9.27 -9.53 -1.18
N GLY A 104 8.88 -10.60 -0.48
CA GLY A 104 7.92 -11.57 -1.01
C GLY A 104 6.57 -10.92 -1.36
N PHE A 105 6.09 -10.05 -0.47
CA PHE A 105 4.86 -9.30 -0.70
C PHE A 105 4.96 -8.34 -1.91
N LYS A 106 6.12 -7.70 -2.11
CA LYS A 106 6.40 -6.88 -3.30
C LYS A 106 6.29 -7.71 -4.58
N ASP A 107 6.92 -8.88 -4.61
CA ASP A 107 6.93 -9.76 -5.77
C ASP A 107 5.52 -10.24 -6.13
N GLU A 108 4.70 -10.59 -5.13
CA GLU A 108 3.28 -10.94 -5.31
C GLU A 108 2.50 -9.79 -5.96
N LEU A 109 2.64 -8.56 -5.47
CA LEU A 109 1.99 -7.38 -6.04
C LEU A 109 2.42 -7.11 -7.49
N VAL A 110 3.71 -7.26 -7.80
CA VAL A 110 4.22 -7.10 -9.17
C VAL A 110 3.60 -8.14 -10.09
N GLN A 111 3.53 -9.41 -9.66
CA GLN A 111 2.91 -10.48 -10.43
C GLN A 111 1.42 -10.22 -10.68
N GLU A 112 0.71 -9.72 -9.67
CA GLU A 112 -0.71 -9.38 -9.81
C GLU A 112 -0.94 -8.27 -10.83
N VAL A 113 -0.15 -7.19 -10.78
CA VAL A 113 -0.22 -6.09 -11.75
C VAL A 113 0.08 -6.58 -13.16
N VAL A 114 1.14 -7.38 -13.34
CA VAL A 114 1.48 -7.97 -14.64
C VAL A 114 0.37 -8.90 -15.13
N ALA A 115 -0.24 -9.69 -14.25
CA ALA A 115 -1.35 -10.57 -14.59
C ALA A 115 -2.61 -9.78 -15.01
N LYS A 116 -2.91 -8.65 -14.35
CA LYS A 116 -3.98 -7.72 -14.76
C LYS A 116 -3.70 -7.16 -16.15
N VAL A 117 -2.50 -6.66 -16.40
CA VAL A 117 -2.10 -6.15 -17.73
C VAL A 117 -2.22 -7.25 -18.80
N ARG A 118 -1.79 -8.48 -18.50
CA ARG A 118 -1.94 -9.63 -19.42
C ARG A 118 -3.41 -9.91 -19.73
N ARG A 119 -4.28 -9.92 -18.72
CA ARG A 119 -5.73 -10.11 -18.90
C ARG A 119 -6.33 -8.99 -19.76
N ASP A 120 -6.01 -7.74 -19.46
CA ASP A 120 -6.48 -6.57 -20.22
C ASP A 120 -6.03 -6.58 -21.69
N LEU A 121 -4.83 -7.10 -21.98
CA LEU A 121 -4.35 -7.19 -23.36
C LEU A 121 -5.01 -8.35 -24.11
N LYS A 122 -5.34 -9.45 -23.43
CA LYS A 122 -6.04 -10.60 -24.02
C LYS A 122 -7.47 -10.28 -24.43
N THR A 123 -8.17 -9.39 -23.71
CA THR A 123 -9.54 -8.99 -24.05
C THR A 123 -9.63 -8.12 -25.30
N ILE A 124 -8.50 -7.61 -25.81
CA ILE A 124 -8.46 -6.78 -27.01
C ILE A 124 -8.18 -7.67 -28.22
N GLU A 125 -9.20 -7.92 -29.05
CA GLU A 125 -9.08 -8.72 -30.28
C GLU A 125 -8.26 -8.02 -31.37
N ASP A 126 -8.49 -6.72 -31.60
CA ASP A 126 -7.79 -5.94 -32.63
C ASP A 126 -6.27 -5.80 -32.33
N PRO A 127 -5.38 -6.33 -33.18
CA PRO A 127 -3.94 -6.27 -32.95
C PRO A 127 -3.39 -4.83 -32.89
N GLY A 128 -3.98 -3.90 -33.65
CA GLY A 128 -3.57 -2.50 -33.66
C GLY A 128 -3.83 -1.82 -32.31
N ARG A 129 -5.05 -1.98 -31.78
CA ARG A 129 -5.48 -1.48 -30.47
C ARG A 129 -4.70 -2.16 -29.34
N ARG A 130 -4.44 -3.46 -29.43
CA ARG A 130 -3.64 -4.20 -28.44
C ARG A 130 -2.21 -3.64 -28.35
N ARG A 131 -1.54 -3.46 -29.49
CA ARG A 131 -0.20 -2.87 -29.55
C ARG A 131 -0.15 -1.44 -28.99
N LYS A 132 -1.18 -0.63 -29.28
CA LYS A 132 -1.29 0.73 -28.72
C LYS A 132 -1.47 0.70 -27.19
N LYS A 133 -2.30 -0.19 -26.68
CA LYS A 133 -2.53 -0.36 -25.22
C LYS A 133 -1.29 -0.88 -24.51
N LEU A 134 -0.57 -1.85 -25.09
CA LEU A 134 0.70 -2.35 -24.55
C LEU A 134 1.73 -1.23 -24.42
N LYS A 135 1.89 -0.40 -25.46
CA LYS A 135 2.78 0.78 -25.41
C LYS A 135 2.37 1.76 -24.30
N ALA A 136 1.07 1.94 -24.06
CA ALA A 136 0.60 2.80 -22.97
C ALA A 136 0.97 2.25 -21.58
N TYR A 137 0.83 0.94 -21.36
CA TYR A 137 1.28 0.29 -20.11
C TYR A 137 2.80 0.38 -19.95
N GLN A 138 3.56 0.12 -21.01
CA GLN A 138 5.02 0.27 -21.00
C GLN A 138 5.43 1.71 -20.64
N LEU A 139 4.75 2.72 -21.18
CA LEU A 139 5.03 4.11 -20.85
C LEU A 139 4.68 4.46 -19.40
N LYS A 140 3.57 3.90 -18.88
CA LYS A 140 3.10 4.12 -17.50
C LYS A 140 4.09 3.58 -16.47
N TYR A 141 4.66 2.40 -16.72
CA TYR A 141 5.61 1.75 -15.82
C TYR A 141 7.07 1.99 -16.21
N HIS A 142 7.35 2.93 -17.12
CA HIS A 142 8.71 3.18 -17.55
C HIS A 142 9.57 3.71 -16.38
N PRO A 143 10.74 3.12 -16.08
CA PRO A 143 11.57 3.50 -14.93
C PRO A 143 11.97 4.99 -14.94
N ASP A 144 12.32 5.53 -16.11
CA ASP A 144 12.73 6.95 -16.23
C ASP A 144 11.60 7.95 -15.95
N LYS A 145 10.32 7.57 -16.16
CA LYS A 145 9.18 8.48 -15.96
C LYS A 145 8.67 8.47 -14.52
N ASN A 146 8.96 7.41 -13.76
CA ASN A 146 8.57 7.26 -12.36
C ASN A 146 9.74 7.53 -11.40
N GLY A 147 10.67 8.41 -11.80
CA GLY A 147 11.78 8.86 -10.94
C GLY A 147 12.76 7.75 -10.57
N GLY A 148 12.87 6.68 -11.37
CA GLY A 148 13.78 5.56 -11.08
C GLY A 148 13.24 4.55 -10.05
N CYS A 149 11.95 4.59 -9.71
CA CYS A 149 11.37 3.67 -8.74
C CYS A 149 11.54 2.20 -9.18
N ALA A 150 12.22 1.38 -8.37
CA ALA A 150 12.59 0.00 -8.68
C ALA A 150 11.39 -0.90 -9.04
N THR A 151 10.22 -0.64 -8.47
CA THR A 151 8.97 -1.38 -8.80
C THR A 151 8.47 -1.12 -10.21
N SER A 152 8.63 0.11 -10.71
CA SER A 152 8.25 0.43 -12.08
C SER A 152 9.10 -0.37 -13.07
N ALA A 153 10.39 -0.52 -12.79
CA ALA A 153 11.29 -1.34 -13.60
C ALA A 153 10.90 -2.82 -13.61
N GLU A 154 10.52 -3.39 -12.47
CA GLU A 154 10.10 -4.80 -12.35
C GLU A 154 8.79 -5.07 -13.06
N VAL A 155 7.77 -4.22 -12.86
CA VAL A 155 6.51 -4.30 -13.58
C VAL A 155 6.73 -4.12 -15.08
N PHE A 156 7.59 -3.18 -15.49
CA PHE A 156 7.94 -2.96 -16.89
C PHE A 156 8.60 -4.18 -17.54
N ARG A 157 9.57 -4.82 -16.87
CA ARG A 157 10.18 -6.08 -17.32
C ARG A 157 9.13 -7.18 -17.47
N GLY A 158 8.22 -7.29 -16.49
CA GLY A 158 7.08 -8.21 -16.56
C GLY A 158 6.17 -7.95 -17.77
N ILE A 159 5.89 -6.68 -18.09
CA ILE A 159 5.07 -6.29 -19.24
C ILE A 159 5.79 -6.53 -20.58
N GLN A 160 7.12 -6.39 -20.64
CA GLN A 160 7.89 -6.71 -21.85
C GLN A 160 7.71 -8.17 -22.27
N SER A 161 7.65 -9.09 -21.31
CA SER A 161 7.38 -10.51 -21.58
C SER A 161 5.99 -10.76 -22.19
N CYS A 162 5.03 -9.85 -22.01
CA CYS A 162 3.67 -9.96 -22.55
C CYS A 162 3.58 -9.60 -24.03
N GLY A 163 4.55 -8.85 -24.57
CA GLY A 163 4.57 -8.44 -25.97
C GLY A 163 5.09 -9.50 -26.94
N ALA A 164 5.57 -10.64 -26.42
CA ALA A 164 6.00 -11.79 -27.21
C ALA A 164 4.86 -12.78 -27.55
N LEU A 165 3.62 -12.44 -27.19
CA LEU A 165 2.38 -13.16 -27.51
C LEU A 165 1.68 -12.52 -28.72
#